data_AF-I4AEB2-F1
#
_entry.id   AF-I4AEB2-F1
#
_cell.length_a   1.000
_cell.length_b   1.000
_cell.length_c   1.000
_cell.angle_alpha   90.00
_cell.angle_beta   90.00
_cell.angle_gamma   90.00
#
_symmetry.space_group_name_H-M   'P 1'
#
loop_
_entity.id
_entity.type
_entity.pdbx_description
1 polymer ?
#
loop_
_entity_poly.entity_id
_entity_poly.type
_entity_poly.pdbx_seq_one_letter_code
_entity_poly.pdbx_strand_id
1 'polypeptide(L)'
;MSFSAETKDELARIEERKKCCNLAELAALVRMDGTLQISNNSYALNVITESAPVARKVYRLAKTLLELPVDIMVRRKLRLKKNNSYMVKIYPRALADFQQLGLMDEEGEILPGIPNFLVKKKCDKIAYLRGAFLAGGSINNPEGTYHLEIITNDPLHADALSKLLNKFNLGAKVSMRKNWHVVYIKESEHIVEFLGFIGAHRALLEFENVRVLKDVRNQVNRLVNCETANLNKTVDAAVRQVENIQKVANTIGLQALPEPLREIAGLRLEYPDASLKELGEMLVPKVGKSGVNHRMRKIDELAEKLDEQSRQVKKGG
;
A
#
# COMPACT_ATOMS: atom_id res chain seq x y z
N MET A 1 -14.74 -8.46 -7.59
CA MET A 1 -13.64 -9.04 -8.39
C MET A 1 -12.35 -8.69 -7.66
N SER A 2 -11.13 -8.92 -8.19
CA SER A 2 -9.95 -8.27 -7.56
C SER A 2 -9.92 -6.81 -7.98
N PHE A 3 -9.33 -5.94 -7.15
CA PHE A 3 -9.16 -4.51 -7.47
C PHE A 3 -8.44 -4.30 -8.81
N SER A 4 -7.41 -5.13 -9.09
CA SER A 4 -6.76 -5.21 -10.41
C SER A 4 -7.72 -5.49 -11.55
N ALA A 5 -8.60 -6.48 -11.41
CA ALA A 5 -9.52 -6.88 -12.47
C ALA A 5 -10.56 -5.79 -12.76
N GLU A 6 -11.03 -5.09 -11.72
CA GLU A 6 -11.96 -3.96 -11.85
C GLU A 6 -11.29 -2.76 -12.53
N THR A 7 -10.04 -2.46 -12.15
CA THR A 7 -9.21 -1.43 -12.82
C THR A 7 -9.02 -1.75 -14.31
N LYS A 8 -8.73 -3.02 -14.65
CA LYS A 8 -8.58 -3.45 -16.05
C LYS A 8 -9.90 -3.38 -16.82
N ASP A 9 -11.03 -3.73 -16.21
CA ASP A 9 -12.36 -3.63 -16.84
C ASP A 9 -12.70 -2.18 -17.18
N GLU A 10 -12.43 -1.23 -16.27
CA GLU A 10 -12.57 0.20 -16.51
C GLU A 10 -11.71 0.66 -17.70
N LEU A 11 -10.40 0.41 -17.64
CA LEU A 11 -9.44 0.85 -18.66
C LEU A 11 -9.71 0.24 -20.04
N ALA A 12 -10.21 -0.99 -20.08
CA ALA A 12 -10.54 -1.67 -21.33
C ALA A 12 -11.68 -0.98 -22.11
N ARG A 13 -12.52 -0.19 -21.42
CA ARG A 13 -13.64 0.55 -22.02
C ARG A 13 -13.25 1.95 -22.51
N ILE A 14 -12.05 2.42 -22.18
CA ILE A 14 -11.58 3.73 -22.66
C ILE A 14 -11.27 3.65 -24.15
N GLU A 15 -11.87 4.57 -24.91
CA GLU A 15 -11.63 4.72 -26.35
C GLU A 15 -10.82 5.99 -26.63
N GLU A 16 -9.66 5.83 -27.27
CA GLU A 16 -8.85 6.97 -27.68
C GLU A 16 -9.35 7.56 -28.99
N ARG A 17 -9.37 8.89 -29.05
CA ARG A 17 -9.75 9.63 -30.25
C ARG A 17 -8.64 9.64 -31.31
N LYS A 18 -7.38 9.58 -30.89
CA LYS A 18 -6.23 9.72 -31.78
C LYS A 18 -5.70 8.35 -32.21
N LYS A 19 -5.49 8.17 -33.52
CA LYS A 19 -4.90 6.94 -34.09
C LYS A 19 -3.54 6.58 -33.45
N CYS A 20 -2.69 7.58 -33.17
CA CYS A 20 -1.39 7.35 -32.54
C CYS A 20 -1.49 6.75 -31.12
N CYS A 21 -2.49 7.15 -30.34
CA CYS A 21 -2.71 6.61 -29.01
C CYS A 21 -3.26 5.17 -29.08
N ASN A 22 -4.22 4.93 -29.99
CA ASN A 22 -4.72 3.58 -30.27
C ASN A 22 -3.59 2.63 -30.72
N LEU A 23 -2.64 3.13 -31.53
CA LEU A 23 -1.48 2.36 -31.97
C LEU A 23 -0.55 2.03 -30.81
N ALA A 24 -0.20 3.03 -29.99
CA ALA A 24 0.67 2.85 -28.83
C ALA A 24 0.09 1.83 -27.82
N GLU A 25 -1.21 1.90 -27.57
CA GLU A 25 -1.89 0.96 -26.68
C GLU A 25 -1.95 -0.46 -27.25
N LEU A 26 -2.29 -0.62 -28.54
CA LEU A 26 -2.31 -1.92 -29.20
C LEU A 26 -0.90 -2.54 -29.26
N ALA A 27 0.13 -1.75 -29.55
CA ALA A 27 1.51 -2.21 -29.59
C ALA A 27 1.96 -2.76 -28.23
N ALA A 28 1.63 -2.10 -27.13
CA ALA A 28 1.93 -2.60 -25.78
C ALA A 28 1.21 -3.93 -25.48
N LEU A 29 -0.07 -4.03 -25.82
CA LEU A 29 -0.87 -5.26 -25.64
C LEU A 29 -0.29 -6.43 -26.44
N VAL A 30 0.04 -6.22 -27.72
CA VAL A 30 0.60 -7.25 -28.59
C VAL A 30 2.02 -7.63 -28.14
N ARG A 31 2.85 -6.67 -27.74
CA ARG A 31 4.22 -6.95 -27.28
C ARG A 31 4.25 -7.82 -26.03
N MET A 32 3.29 -7.64 -25.13
CA MET A 32 3.30 -8.32 -23.83
C MET A 32 2.52 -9.63 -23.81
N ASP A 33 1.32 -9.64 -24.39
CA ASP A 33 0.42 -10.80 -24.36
C ASP A 33 0.36 -11.55 -25.72
N GLY A 34 1.09 -11.05 -26.73
CA GLY A 34 1.11 -11.60 -28.07
C GLY A 34 2.16 -12.70 -28.24
N THR A 35 1.80 -13.71 -29.02
CA THR A 35 2.72 -14.73 -29.53
C THR A 35 2.63 -14.79 -31.04
N LEU A 36 3.80 -14.81 -31.71
CA LEU A 36 3.88 -14.96 -33.16
C LEU A 36 3.82 -16.44 -33.52
N GLN A 37 2.82 -16.80 -34.32
CA GLN A 37 2.70 -18.12 -34.94
C GLN A 37 3.02 -17.99 -36.44
N ILE A 38 3.92 -18.83 -36.93
CA ILE A 38 4.34 -18.89 -38.32
C ILE A 38 3.93 -20.25 -38.87
N SER A 39 3.15 -20.29 -39.96
CA SER A 39 2.73 -21.54 -40.61
C SER A 39 2.53 -21.33 -42.10
N ASN A 40 3.17 -22.16 -42.94
CA ASN A 40 2.99 -22.20 -44.40
C ASN A 40 2.85 -20.81 -45.05
N ASN A 41 3.84 -19.93 -44.85
CA ASN A 41 3.86 -18.57 -45.38
C ASN A 41 2.78 -17.60 -44.84
N SER A 42 2.09 -17.96 -43.76
CA SER A 42 1.14 -17.10 -43.06
C SER A 42 1.63 -16.77 -41.64
N TYR A 43 1.38 -15.54 -41.23
CA TYR A 43 1.69 -15.05 -39.89
C TYR A 43 0.39 -14.81 -39.11
N ALA A 44 0.40 -15.20 -37.84
CA ALA A 44 -0.67 -14.87 -36.91
C ALA A 44 -0.10 -14.37 -35.58
N LEU A 45 -0.56 -13.19 -35.15
CA LEU A 45 -0.29 -12.65 -33.81
C LEU A 45 -1.45 -13.05 -32.90
N ASN A 46 -1.17 -13.95 -31.96
CA ASN A 46 -2.16 -14.43 -30.99
C ASN A 46 -2.00 -13.67 -29.68
N VAL A 47 -2.95 -12.80 -29.34
CA VAL A 47 -3.01 -12.10 -28.05
C VAL A 47 -3.94 -12.86 -27.11
N ILE A 48 -3.43 -13.31 -25.96
CA ILE A 48 -4.18 -14.13 -25.00
C ILE A 48 -4.44 -13.33 -23.73
N THR A 49 -5.71 -13.24 -23.30
CA THR A 49 -6.08 -12.56 -22.06
C THR A 49 -7.24 -13.27 -21.35
N GLU A 50 -7.28 -13.16 -20.02
CA GLU A 50 -8.42 -13.67 -19.22
C GLU A 50 -9.56 -12.63 -19.13
N SER A 51 -9.34 -11.40 -19.62
CA SER A 51 -10.31 -10.31 -19.56
C SER A 51 -11.06 -10.15 -20.88
N ALA A 52 -12.36 -10.44 -20.88
CA ALA A 52 -13.23 -10.26 -22.06
C ALA A 52 -13.25 -8.80 -22.56
N PRO A 53 -13.33 -7.77 -21.70
CA PRO A 53 -13.18 -6.37 -22.11
C PRO A 53 -11.86 -6.11 -22.85
N VAL A 54 -10.73 -6.62 -22.34
CA VAL A 54 -9.42 -6.42 -22.99
C VAL A 54 -9.38 -7.11 -24.34
N ALA A 55 -9.89 -8.34 -24.45
CA ALA A 55 -9.96 -9.05 -25.72
C ALA A 55 -10.79 -8.29 -26.77
N ARG A 56 -11.95 -7.75 -26.38
CA ARG A 56 -12.77 -6.89 -27.27
C ARG A 56 -12.04 -5.63 -27.68
N LYS A 57 -11.27 -5.02 -26.77
CA LYS A 57 -10.44 -3.85 -27.08
C LYS A 57 -9.37 -4.17 -28.12
N VAL A 58 -8.61 -5.24 -27.93
CA VAL A 58 -7.59 -5.70 -28.90
C VAL A 58 -8.24 -5.97 -30.26
N TYR A 59 -9.36 -6.70 -30.29
CA TYR A 59 -10.10 -6.98 -31.52
C TYR A 59 -10.50 -5.69 -32.25
N ARG A 60 -11.12 -4.74 -31.54
CA ARG A 60 -11.53 -3.45 -32.10
C ARG A 60 -10.34 -2.66 -32.62
N LEU A 61 -9.27 -2.53 -31.82
CA LEU A 61 -8.08 -1.78 -32.20
C LEU A 61 -7.44 -2.38 -33.46
N ALA A 62 -7.19 -3.69 -33.48
CA ALA A 62 -6.58 -4.34 -34.64
C ALA A 62 -7.46 -4.23 -35.91
N LYS A 63 -8.78 -4.42 -35.78
CA LYS A 63 -9.71 -4.35 -36.91
C LYS A 63 -9.87 -2.93 -37.46
N THR A 64 -9.96 -1.92 -36.60
CA THR A 64 -10.27 -0.53 -37.00
C THR A 64 -9.03 0.31 -37.30
N LEU A 65 -7.90 0.04 -36.63
CA LEU A 65 -6.68 0.83 -36.80
C LEU A 65 -5.78 0.26 -37.89
N LEU A 66 -5.59 -1.06 -37.91
CA LEU A 66 -4.69 -1.73 -38.85
C LEU A 66 -5.42 -2.27 -40.08
N GLU A 67 -6.77 -2.29 -40.03
CA GLU A 67 -7.63 -2.86 -41.08
C GLU A 67 -7.22 -4.30 -41.42
N LEU A 68 -6.78 -5.04 -40.40
CA LEU A 68 -6.35 -6.43 -40.54
C LEU A 68 -7.53 -7.38 -40.30
N PRO A 69 -7.50 -8.58 -40.90
CA PRO A 69 -8.37 -9.67 -40.47
C PRO A 69 -8.09 -10.00 -39.00
N VAL A 70 -9.15 -10.17 -38.22
CA VAL A 70 -9.06 -10.50 -36.79
C VAL A 70 -10.14 -11.50 -36.43
N ASP A 71 -9.75 -12.56 -35.74
CA ASP A 71 -10.66 -13.53 -35.12
C ASP A 71 -10.61 -13.46 -33.60
N ILE A 72 -11.68 -13.87 -32.94
CA ILE A 72 -11.71 -14.05 -31.49
C ILE A 72 -12.19 -15.47 -31.14
N MET A 73 -11.42 -16.16 -30.31
CA MET A 73 -11.72 -17.50 -29.82
C MET A 73 -11.84 -17.48 -28.31
N VAL A 74 -12.84 -18.18 -27.78
CA VAL A 74 -13.03 -18.36 -26.34
C VAL A 74 -12.70 -19.80 -25.98
N ARG A 75 -11.73 -20.00 -25.08
CA ARG A 75 -11.37 -21.30 -24.54
C ARG A 75 -11.67 -21.34 -23.05
N ARG A 76 -12.46 -22.33 -22.62
CA ARG A 76 -12.68 -22.57 -21.19
C ARG A 76 -11.53 -23.41 -20.65
N LYS A 77 -10.83 -22.91 -19.61
CA LYS A 77 -9.78 -23.71 -18.96
C LYS A 77 -10.42 -24.92 -18.25
N LEU A 78 -9.88 -26.12 -18.50
CA LEU A 78 -10.42 -27.40 -18.00
C LEU A 78 -10.06 -27.69 -16.53
N ARG A 79 -9.11 -26.96 -15.92
CA ARG A 79 -8.68 -27.13 -14.51
C ARG A 79 -8.50 -25.78 -13.80
N LEU A 80 -8.76 -25.78 -12.47
CA LEU A 80 -8.63 -24.73 -11.43
C LEU A 80 -8.78 -23.26 -11.88
N LYS A 81 -9.80 -22.58 -11.30
CA LYS A 81 -10.41 -21.31 -11.76
C LYS A 81 -10.99 -21.47 -13.17
N LYS A 82 -12.29 -21.81 -13.24
CA LYS A 82 -13.11 -22.02 -14.46
C LYS A 82 -13.28 -20.76 -15.32
N ASN A 83 -12.23 -19.96 -15.47
CA ASN A 83 -12.25 -18.70 -16.18
C ASN A 83 -12.07 -18.96 -17.68
N ASN A 84 -12.76 -18.15 -18.47
CA ASN A 84 -12.56 -18.12 -19.91
C ASN A 84 -11.20 -17.49 -20.21
N SER A 85 -10.48 -18.07 -21.16
CA SER A 85 -9.34 -17.44 -21.82
C SER A 85 -9.80 -17.00 -23.20
N TYR A 86 -9.52 -15.76 -23.55
CA TYR A 86 -9.86 -15.15 -24.83
C TYR A 86 -8.58 -15.03 -25.65
N MET A 87 -8.60 -15.57 -26.86
CA MET A 87 -7.51 -15.46 -27.82
C MET A 87 -7.98 -14.61 -28.99
N VAL A 88 -7.32 -13.47 -29.19
CA VAL A 88 -7.54 -12.61 -30.36
C VAL A 88 -6.42 -12.93 -31.36
N LYS A 89 -6.79 -13.41 -32.53
CA LYS A 89 -5.85 -13.70 -33.62
C LYS A 89 -5.88 -12.56 -34.62
N ILE A 90 -4.75 -11.89 -34.80
CA ILE A 90 -4.55 -10.84 -35.80
C ILE A 90 -3.73 -11.46 -36.92
N TYR A 91 -4.09 -11.22 -38.18
CA TYR A 91 -3.38 -11.76 -39.34
C TYR A 91 -2.64 -10.64 -40.09
N PRO A 92 -1.37 -10.35 -39.74
CA PRO A 92 -0.49 -9.50 -40.52
C PRO A 92 -0.40 -9.95 -41.98
N ARG A 93 -0.43 -8.99 -42.92
CA ARG A 93 -0.33 -9.22 -44.37
C ARG A 93 1.10 -9.08 -44.85
N ALA A 94 1.89 -8.22 -44.23
CA ALA A 94 3.26 -7.92 -44.63
C ALA A 94 4.12 -7.47 -43.43
N LEU A 95 5.44 -7.36 -43.66
CA LEU A 95 6.40 -6.86 -42.67
C LEU A 95 5.99 -5.47 -42.10
N ALA A 96 5.39 -4.63 -42.93
CA ALA A 96 4.90 -3.30 -42.54
C ALA A 96 3.90 -3.32 -41.37
N ASP A 97 3.09 -4.38 -41.22
CA ASP A 97 2.14 -4.48 -40.11
C ASP A 97 2.86 -4.73 -38.77
N PHE A 98 3.98 -5.48 -38.79
CA PHE A 98 4.84 -5.68 -37.62
C PHE A 98 5.60 -4.40 -37.26
N GLN A 99 6.10 -3.68 -38.26
CA GLN A 99 6.79 -2.40 -38.09
C GLN A 99 5.88 -1.33 -37.50
N GLN A 100 4.61 -1.25 -37.94
CA GLN A 100 3.63 -0.34 -37.35
C GLN A 100 3.38 -0.60 -35.87
N LEU A 101 3.33 -1.88 -35.47
CA LEU A 101 3.26 -2.30 -34.06
C LEU A 101 4.59 -2.16 -33.31
N GLY A 102 5.64 -1.74 -34.01
CA GLY A 102 6.98 -1.57 -33.46
C GLY A 102 7.60 -2.89 -33.01
N LEU A 103 7.24 -4.02 -33.63
CA LEU A 103 7.76 -5.35 -33.29
C LEU A 103 9.02 -5.71 -34.08
N MET A 104 9.16 -5.18 -35.30
CA MET A 104 10.27 -5.43 -36.20
C MET A 104 10.81 -4.13 -36.81
N ASP A 105 12.09 -4.12 -37.18
CA ASP A 105 12.74 -3.00 -37.91
C ASP A 105 12.60 -3.13 -39.44
N GLU A 106 13.34 -2.30 -40.19
CA GLU A 106 13.29 -2.25 -41.66
C GLU A 106 13.86 -3.54 -42.28
N GLU A 107 14.81 -4.16 -41.60
CA GLU A 107 15.50 -5.39 -41.97
C GLU A 107 14.72 -6.65 -41.57
N GLY A 108 13.72 -6.53 -40.70
CA GLY A 108 12.87 -7.63 -40.23
C GLY A 108 13.32 -8.26 -38.91
N GLU A 109 14.28 -7.65 -38.24
CA GLU A 109 14.76 -8.08 -36.93
C GLU A 109 13.85 -7.58 -35.81
N ILE A 110 13.80 -8.32 -34.69
CA ILE A 110 12.93 -7.98 -33.57
C ILE A 110 13.41 -6.69 -32.88
N LEU A 111 12.54 -5.68 -32.83
CA LEU A 111 12.83 -4.43 -32.13
C LEU A 111 12.77 -4.61 -30.61
N PRO A 112 13.87 -4.32 -29.88
CA PRO A 112 13.87 -4.39 -28.42
C PRO A 112 13.17 -3.19 -27.77
N GLY A 113 12.70 -3.37 -26.54
CA GLY A 113 12.22 -2.26 -25.73
C GLY A 113 10.93 -1.60 -26.23
N ILE A 114 10.89 -0.26 -26.18
CA ILE A 114 9.74 0.55 -26.63
C ILE A 114 10.22 1.51 -27.72
N PRO A 115 9.81 1.32 -28.99
CA PRO A 115 10.15 2.24 -30.07
C PRO A 115 9.70 3.68 -29.81
N ASN A 116 10.60 4.64 -30.03
CA ASN A 116 10.36 6.06 -29.72
C ASN A 116 9.14 6.65 -30.44
N PHE A 117 8.83 6.17 -31.66
CA PHE A 117 7.68 6.67 -32.43
C PHE A 117 6.33 6.32 -31.76
N LEU A 118 6.26 5.22 -31.01
CA LEU A 118 5.06 4.81 -30.26
C LEU A 118 4.84 5.64 -28.99
N VAL A 119 5.87 6.32 -28.49
CA VAL A 119 5.83 7.07 -27.21
C VAL A 119 6.29 8.52 -27.37
N LYS A 120 6.14 9.07 -28.58
CA LYS A 120 6.59 10.43 -28.94
C LYS A 120 5.85 11.49 -28.13
N LYS A 121 4.51 11.52 -28.17
CA LYS A 121 3.69 12.53 -27.48
C LYS A 121 3.31 12.06 -26.07
N LYS A 122 2.95 12.99 -25.18
CA LYS A 122 2.49 12.67 -23.82
C LYS A 122 1.29 11.71 -23.82
N CYS A 123 0.32 11.92 -24.71
CA CYS A 123 -0.84 11.03 -24.86
C CYS A 123 -0.46 9.61 -25.31
N ASP A 124 0.55 9.46 -26.16
CA ASP A 124 0.99 8.15 -26.65
C ASP A 124 1.72 7.38 -25.55
N LYS A 125 2.53 8.08 -24.74
CA LYS A 125 3.14 7.52 -23.52
C LYS A 125 2.08 6.95 -22.57
N ILE A 126 1.04 7.74 -22.30
CA ILE A 126 -0.09 7.34 -21.44
C ILE A 126 -0.80 6.12 -22.02
N ALA A 127 -1.12 6.13 -23.32
CA ALA A 127 -1.81 5.03 -23.97
C ALA A 127 -0.99 3.74 -24.00
N TYR A 128 0.33 3.85 -24.22
CA TYR A 128 1.25 2.71 -24.10
C TYR A 128 1.26 2.13 -22.68
N LEU A 129 1.37 2.98 -21.65
CA LEU A 129 1.34 2.55 -20.25
C LEU A 129 0.00 1.90 -19.88
N ARG A 130 -1.13 2.41 -20.40
CA ARG A 130 -2.43 1.77 -20.24
C ARG A 130 -2.46 0.38 -20.87
N GLY A 131 -1.97 0.24 -22.11
CA GLY A 131 -1.87 -1.06 -22.78
C GLY A 131 -0.98 -2.04 -22.03
N ALA A 132 0.15 -1.56 -21.51
CA ALA A 132 1.08 -2.37 -20.71
C ALA A 132 0.45 -2.84 -19.39
N PHE A 133 -0.32 -1.97 -18.72
CA PHE A 133 -1.06 -2.34 -17.52
C PHE A 133 -2.21 -3.33 -17.83
N LEU A 134 -2.93 -3.14 -18.93
CA LEU A 134 -3.99 -4.07 -19.34
C LEU A 134 -3.44 -5.49 -19.58
N ALA A 135 -2.26 -5.59 -20.21
CA ALA A 135 -1.58 -6.86 -20.44
C ALA A 135 -1.00 -7.45 -19.15
N GLY A 136 0.15 -6.93 -18.70
CA GLY A 136 0.92 -7.48 -17.59
C GLY A 136 0.75 -6.77 -16.24
N GLY A 137 -0.15 -5.79 -16.13
CA GLY A 137 -0.33 -5.00 -14.92
C GLY A 137 -1.13 -5.69 -13.82
N SER A 138 -0.80 -5.38 -12.56
CA SER A 138 -1.64 -5.67 -11.39
C SER A 138 -1.40 -4.63 -10.29
N ILE A 139 -2.40 -4.49 -9.43
CA ILE A 139 -2.43 -3.61 -8.27
C ILE A 139 -3.07 -4.34 -7.09
N ASN A 140 -2.40 -4.29 -5.94
CA ASN A 140 -2.94 -4.84 -4.70
C ASN A 140 -4.21 -4.11 -4.27
N ASN A 141 -5.05 -4.79 -3.49
CA ASN A 141 -6.15 -4.10 -2.83
C ASN A 141 -5.56 -3.02 -1.89
N PRO A 142 -6.02 -1.75 -1.97
CA PRO A 142 -5.50 -0.64 -1.16
C PRO A 142 -5.63 -0.85 0.36
N GLU A 143 -6.52 -1.75 0.82
CA GLU A 143 -6.60 -2.14 2.24
C GLU A 143 -5.27 -2.76 2.72
N GLY A 144 -4.59 -3.52 1.85
CA GLY A 144 -3.34 -4.22 2.12
C GLY A 144 -2.09 -3.36 1.94
N THR A 145 -1.01 -3.98 1.47
CA THR A 145 0.23 -3.27 1.14
C THR A 145 0.12 -2.61 -0.24
N TYR A 146 0.57 -1.37 -0.32
CA TYR A 146 0.61 -0.63 -1.58
C TYR A 146 1.65 -1.24 -2.52
N HIS A 147 1.17 -1.71 -3.66
CA HIS A 147 2.01 -2.29 -4.69
C HIS A 147 1.27 -2.28 -6.02
N LEU A 148 1.90 -1.69 -7.02
CA LEU A 148 1.52 -1.80 -8.42
C LEU A 148 2.69 -2.42 -9.16
N GLU A 149 2.41 -3.36 -10.05
CA GLU A 149 3.43 -3.99 -10.89
C GLU A 149 2.97 -4.19 -12.34
N ILE A 150 3.92 -4.19 -13.26
CA ILE A 150 3.77 -4.59 -14.66
C ILE A 150 4.86 -5.64 -14.95
N ILE A 151 4.44 -6.85 -15.33
CA ILE A 151 5.36 -7.96 -15.61
C ILE A 151 5.64 -8.11 -17.11
N THR A 152 6.88 -8.41 -17.47
CA THR A 152 7.32 -8.68 -18.85
C THR A 152 8.42 -9.74 -18.85
N ASN A 153 8.55 -10.51 -19.92
CA ASN A 153 9.64 -11.48 -20.11
C ASN A 153 10.88 -10.88 -20.79
N ASP A 154 10.74 -9.68 -21.37
CA ASP A 154 11.83 -8.94 -22.01
C ASP A 154 12.48 -7.93 -21.02
N PRO A 155 13.77 -8.08 -20.66
CA PRO A 155 14.48 -7.15 -19.78
C PRO A 155 14.62 -5.74 -20.37
N LEU A 156 14.81 -5.61 -21.68
CA LEU A 156 14.95 -4.31 -22.35
C LEU A 156 13.61 -3.58 -22.35
N HIS A 157 12.50 -4.31 -22.52
CA HIS A 157 11.17 -3.76 -22.34
C HIS A 157 10.90 -3.34 -20.88
N ALA A 158 11.36 -4.10 -19.89
CA ALA A 158 11.22 -3.73 -18.48
C ALA A 158 11.94 -2.41 -18.14
N ASP A 159 13.18 -2.26 -18.59
CA ASP A 159 13.94 -1.02 -18.43
C ASP A 159 13.28 0.16 -19.16
N ALA A 160 12.82 -0.07 -20.39
CA ALA A 160 12.10 0.96 -21.16
C ALA A 160 10.79 1.39 -20.50
N LEU A 161 10.00 0.45 -19.95
CA LEU A 161 8.79 0.74 -19.16
C LEU A 161 9.12 1.54 -17.90
N SER A 162 10.16 1.16 -17.15
CA SER A 162 10.61 1.89 -15.97
C SER A 162 11.00 3.33 -16.32
N LYS A 163 11.81 3.52 -17.36
CA LYS A 163 12.17 4.85 -17.88
C LYS A 163 10.94 5.64 -18.31
N LEU A 164 9.97 5.00 -18.96
CA LEU A 164 8.73 5.64 -19.40
C LEU A 164 7.86 6.11 -18.22
N LEU A 165 7.69 5.27 -17.19
CA LEU A 165 6.99 5.62 -15.95
C LEU A 165 7.71 6.77 -15.23
N ASN A 166 9.04 6.74 -15.17
CA ASN A 166 9.82 7.77 -14.50
C ASN A 166 9.87 9.12 -15.24
N LYS A 167 9.47 9.19 -16.52
CA LYS A 167 9.18 10.49 -17.18
C LYS A 167 7.97 11.21 -16.56
N PHE A 168 7.16 10.51 -15.78
CA PHE A 168 6.05 11.05 -15.00
C PHE A 168 6.38 11.12 -13.49
N ASN A 169 7.66 10.95 -13.09
CA ASN A 169 8.12 10.98 -11.69
C ASN A 169 7.53 9.90 -10.77
N LEU A 170 7.09 8.77 -11.33
CA LEU A 170 6.39 7.72 -10.57
C LEU A 170 7.28 6.81 -9.70
N GLY A 171 8.59 7.06 -9.64
CA GLY A 171 9.53 6.30 -8.82
C GLY A 171 9.56 4.79 -9.11
N ALA A 172 9.29 4.39 -10.35
CA ALA A 172 9.22 3.00 -10.76
C ALA A 172 10.60 2.33 -10.69
N LYS A 173 10.63 1.09 -10.20
CA LYS A 173 11.84 0.27 -10.06
C LYS A 173 11.66 -1.04 -10.81
N VAL A 174 12.77 -1.66 -11.23
CA VAL A 174 12.77 -2.98 -11.86
C VAL A 174 13.33 -4.00 -10.88
N SER A 175 12.67 -5.16 -10.79
CA SER A 175 13.20 -6.34 -10.11
C SER A 175 13.03 -7.58 -10.99
N MET A 176 13.76 -8.65 -10.67
CA MET A 176 13.66 -9.92 -11.36
C MET A 176 13.01 -10.97 -10.44
N ARG A 177 12.05 -11.71 -10.96
CA ARG A 177 11.35 -12.78 -10.24
C ARG A 177 11.28 -14.02 -11.13
N LYS A 178 12.15 -15.00 -10.88
CA LYS A 178 12.36 -16.16 -11.76
C LYS A 178 12.71 -15.67 -13.18
N ASN A 179 11.94 -16.05 -14.20
CA ASN A 179 12.15 -15.65 -15.59
C ASN A 179 11.37 -14.37 -15.99
N TRP A 180 10.77 -13.67 -15.02
CA TRP A 180 9.99 -12.46 -15.26
C TRP A 180 10.72 -11.23 -14.74
N HIS A 181 10.60 -10.14 -15.47
CA HIS A 181 10.99 -8.81 -15.04
C HIS A 181 9.75 -8.06 -14.56
N VAL A 182 9.84 -7.48 -13.36
CA VAL A 182 8.74 -6.83 -12.67
C VAL A 182 9.08 -5.35 -12.50
N VAL A 183 8.36 -4.50 -13.22
CA VAL A 183 8.42 -3.05 -13.05
C VAL A 183 7.38 -2.66 -12.02
N TYR A 184 7.76 -2.05 -10.90
CA TYR A 184 6.85 -1.84 -9.77
C TYR A 184 6.94 -0.44 -9.14
N ILE A 185 5.85 -0.05 -8.47
CA ILE A 185 5.68 1.18 -7.70
C ILE A 185 5.11 0.79 -6.33
N LYS A 186 5.69 1.34 -5.25
CA LYS A 186 5.23 1.07 -3.86
C LYS A 186 4.64 2.30 -3.16
N GLU A 187 4.99 3.51 -3.60
CA GLU A 187 4.48 4.73 -2.99
C GLU A 187 3.02 4.95 -3.39
N SER A 188 2.16 5.17 -2.39
CA SER A 188 0.71 5.26 -2.60
C SER A 188 0.32 6.46 -3.47
N GLU A 189 1.02 7.59 -3.31
CA GLU A 189 0.81 8.81 -4.11
C GLU A 189 1.12 8.54 -5.59
N HIS A 190 2.25 7.88 -5.88
CA HIS A 190 2.63 7.55 -7.25
C HIS A 190 1.66 6.52 -7.88
N ILE A 191 1.09 5.60 -7.09
CA ILE A 191 0.07 4.67 -7.60
C ILE A 191 -1.19 5.44 -8.01
N VAL A 192 -1.64 6.40 -7.21
CA VAL A 192 -2.78 7.27 -7.52
C VAL A 192 -2.51 8.10 -8.77
N GLU A 193 -1.34 8.72 -8.86
CA GLU A 193 -0.93 9.48 -10.06
C GLU A 193 -0.92 8.60 -11.30
N PHE A 194 -0.37 7.38 -11.21
CA PHE A 194 -0.38 6.43 -12.31
C PHE A 194 -1.79 6.08 -12.76
N LEU A 195 -2.69 5.71 -11.83
CA LEU A 195 -4.10 5.43 -12.14
C LEU A 195 -4.77 6.62 -12.82
N GLY A 196 -4.47 7.83 -12.37
CA GLY A 196 -4.97 9.08 -12.94
C GLY A 196 -4.46 9.31 -14.36
N PHE A 197 -3.17 9.10 -14.61
CA PHE A 197 -2.57 9.25 -15.94
C PHE A 197 -3.18 8.30 -16.95
N ILE A 198 -3.36 7.02 -16.61
CA ILE A 198 -3.91 6.02 -17.55
C ILE A 198 -5.45 6.09 -17.69
N GLY A 199 -6.12 6.91 -16.88
CA GLY A 199 -7.56 7.16 -16.96
C GLY A 199 -8.43 6.20 -16.15
N ALA A 200 -7.86 5.49 -15.18
CA ALA A 200 -8.60 4.64 -14.24
C ALA A 200 -9.22 5.48 -13.11
N HIS A 201 -10.10 6.43 -13.45
CA HIS A 201 -10.61 7.42 -12.50
C HIS A 201 -11.47 6.80 -11.39
N ARG A 202 -12.26 5.78 -11.69
CA ARG A 202 -13.05 5.07 -10.68
C ARG A 202 -12.15 4.31 -9.72
N ALA A 203 -11.20 3.53 -10.25
CA ALA A 203 -10.23 2.83 -9.41
C ALA A 203 -9.41 3.81 -8.56
N LEU A 204 -9.01 4.95 -9.12
CA LEU A 204 -8.32 6.01 -8.39
C LEU A 204 -9.14 6.51 -7.19
N LEU A 205 -10.41 6.85 -7.39
CA LEU A 205 -11.28 7.36 -6.32
C LEU A 205 -11.48 6.32 -5.21
N GLU A 206 -11.65 5.05 -5.59
CA GLU A 206 -11.76 3.95 -4.62
C GLU A 206 -10.46 3.77 -3.83
N PHE A 207 -9.31 3.83 -4.51
CA PHE A 207 -8.00 3.76 -3.88
C PHE A 207 -7.79 4.89 -2.86
N GLU A 208 -8.12 6.12 -3.24
CA GLU A 208 -8.05 7.30 -2.38
C GLU A 208 -8.98 7.20 -1.16
N ASN A 209 -10.23 6.77 -1.36
CA ASN A 209 -11.17 6.57 -0.25
C ASN A 209 -10.63 5.60 0.79
N VAL A 210 -10.07 4.47 0.36
CA VAL A 210 -9.48 3.47 1.26
C VAL A 210 -8.22 4.03 1.95
N ARG A 211 -7.38 4.79 1.25
CA ARG A 211 -6.19 5.44 1.84
C ARG A 211 -6.60 6.39 2.97
N VAL A 212 -7.56 7.28 2.72
CA VAL A 212 -8.05 8.24 3.73
C VAL A 212 -8.60 7.52 4.96
N LEU A 213 -9.44 6.50 4.78
CA LEU A 213 -10.00 5.74 5.91
C LEU A 213 -8.91 5.03 6.72
N LYS A 214 -7.89 4.49 6.05
CA LYS A 214 -6.74 3.84 6.69
C LYS A 214 -5.91 4.82 7.50
N ASP A 215 -5.71 6.04 6.99
CA ASP A 215 -4.97 7.09 7.69
C ASP A 215 -5.72 7.57 8.94
N VAL A 216 -7.04 7.79 8.84
CA VAL A 216 -7.91 8.11 9.99
C VAL A 216 -7.84 7.00 11.04
N ARG A 217 -8.00 5.73 10.63
CA ARG A 217 -7.92 4.59 11.55
C ARG A 217 -6.56 4.50 12.25
N ASN A 218 -5.48 4.70 11.51
CA ASN A 218 -4.12 4.69 12.06
C ASN A 218 -3.87 5.86 13.03
N GLN A 219 -4.47 7.02 12.77
CA GLN A 219 -4.42 8.15 13.69
C GLN A 219 -5.19 7.87 14.98
N VAL A 220 -6.42 7.35 14.87
CA VAL A 220 -7.24 6.97 16.04
C VAL A 220 -6.55 5.90 16.86
N ASN A 221 -6.00 4.85 16.23
CA ASN A 221 -5.26 3.80 16.93
C ASN A 221 -4.06 4.36 17.69
N ARG A 222 -3.31 5.29 17.10
CA ARG A 222 -2.19 5.96 17.77
C ARG A 222 -2.64 6.78 18.98
N LEU A 223 -3.75 7.50 18.85
CA LEU A 223 -4.34 8.28 19.94
C LEU A 223 -4.79 7.38 21.09
N VAL A 224 -5.61 6.37 20.80
CA VAL A 224 -6.12 5.41 21.79
C VAL A 224 -4.98 4.68 22.50
N ASN A 225 -3.95 4.25 21.77
CA ASN A 225 -2.78 3.60 22.36
C ASN A 225 -2.03 4.54 23.31
N CYS A 226 -1.90 5.83 22.96
CA CYS A 226 -1.26 6.82 23.82
C CYS A 226 -2.07 7.07 25.10
N GLU A 227 -3.39 7.25 24.97
CA GLU A 227 -4.28 7.44 26.12
C GLU A 227 -4.29 6.22 27.05
N THR A 228 -4.40 5.02 26.48
CA THR A 228 -4.38 3.76 27.23
C THR A 228 -3.06 3.60 28.00
N ALA A 229 -1.92 3.89 27.36
CA ALA A 229 -0.62 3.84 28.02
C ALA A 229 -0.48 4.87 29.15
N ASN A 230 -1.07 6.06 29.00
CA ASN A 230 -1.07 7.09 30.05
C ASN A 230 -1.99 6.73 31.22
N LEU A 231 -3.16 6.16 30.95
CA LEU A 231 -4.09 5.66 31.96
C LEU A 231 -3.45 4.53 32.76
N ASN A 232 -2.87 3.52 32.09
CA ASN A 232 -2.19 2.41 32.77
C ASN A 232 -1.08 2.90 33.70
N LYS A 233 -0.19 3.80 33.23
CA LYS A 233 0.85 4.39 34.09
C LYS A 233 0.29 5.13 35.30
N THR A 234 -0.86 5.78 35.14
CA THR A 234 -1.53 6.51 36.22
C THR A 234 -2.09 5.54 37.25
N VAL A 235 -2.76 4.47 36.78
CA VAL A 235 -3.29 3.38 37.62
C VAL A 235 -2.16 2.66 38.36
N ASP A 236 -1.08 2.28 37.68
CA ASP A 236 0.07 1.60 38.29
C ASP A 236 0.72 2.46 39.37
N ALA A 237 0.89 3.77 39.11
CA ALA A 237 1.42 4.70 40.11
C ALA A 237 0.46 4.85 41.30
N ALA A 238 -0.83 4.93 41.04
CA ALA A 238 -1.89 5.00 42.04
C ALA A 238 -1.87 3.78 42.98
N VAL A 239 -1.79 2.57 42.42
CA VAL A 239 -1.70 1.32 43.18
C VAL A 239 -0.42 1.29 44.01
N ARG A 240 0.74 1.57 43.39
CA ARG A 240 2.03 1.59 44.10
C ARG A 240 2.06 2.58 45.25
N GLN A 241 1.48 3.77 45.08
CA GLN A 241 1.38 4.77 46.14
C GLN A 241 0.57 4.26 47.33
N VAL A 242 -0.57 3.61 47.08
CA VAL A 242 -1.40 3.02 48.14
C VAL A 242 -0.63 1.94 48.89
N GLU A 243 0.05 1.04 48.18
CA GLU A 243 0.88 -0.02 48.79
C GLU A 243 2.01 0.55 49.66
N ASN A 244 2.74 1.55 49.15
CA ASN A 244 3.82 2.21 49.86
C ASN A 244 3.32 2.95 51.12
N ILE A 245 2.19 3.66 51.01
CA ILE A 245 1.58 4.33 52.17
C ILE A 245 1.17 3.31 53.22
N GLN A 246 0.50 2.22 52.83
CA GLN A 246 0.04 1.19 53.75
C GLN A 246 1.21 0.53 54.49
N LYS A 247 2.31 0.29 53.77
CA LYS A 247 3.55 -0.23 54.35
C LYS A 247 4.16 0.71 55.38
N VAL A 248 4.31 2.00 55.05
CA VAL A 248 4.79 3.02 55.99
C VAL A 248 3.90 3.06 57.23
N ALA A 249 2.58 3.02 57.04
CA ALA A 249 1.60 2.98 58.13
C ALA A 249 1.81 1.76 59.05
N ASN A 250 2.07 0.58 58.48
CA ASN A 250 2.25 -0.66 59.23
C ASN A 250 3.61 -0.74 59.96
N THR A 251 4.66 -0.09 59.46
CA THR A 251 6.02 -0.19 60.03
C THR A 251 6.31 0.87 61.09
N ILE A 252 6.01 2.14 60.81
CA ILE A 252 6.35 3.26 61.69
C ILE A 252 5.12 4.10 62.11
N GLY A 253 3.96 3.83 61.53
CA GLY A 253 2.74 4.63 61.73
C GLY A 253 2.75 5.92 60.93
N LEU A 254 1.58 6.31 60.39
CA LEU A 254 1.44 7.56 59.64
C LEU A 254 1.67 8.81 60.51
N GLN A 255 1.54 8.69 61.83
CA GLN A 255 1.77 9.79 62.77
C GLN A 255 3.25 10.21 62.88
N ALA A 256 4.17 9.33 62.48
CA ALA A 256 5.59 9.63 62.42
C ALA A 256 5.98 10.48 61.19
N LEU A 257 5.07 10.63 60.22
CA LEU A 257 5.30 11.46 59.04
C LEU A 257 5.13 12.94 59.37
N PRO A 258 5.93 13.84 58.74
CA PRO A 258 5.65 15.27 58.74
C PRO A 258 4.21 15.54 58.28
N GLU A 259 3.55 16.51 58.90
CA GLU A 259 2.14 16.85 58.66
C GLU A 259 1.76 16.93 57.16
N PRO A 260 2.52 17.61 56.28
CA PRO A 260 2.19 17.68 54.86
C PRO A 260 2.20 16.34 54.12
N LEU A 261 2.99 15.37 54.60
CA LEU A 261 3.06 14.01 54.05
C LEU A 261 1.95 13.12 54.65
N ARG A 262 1.66 13.28 55.94
CA ARG A 262 0.59 12.56 56.62
C ARG A 262 -0.78 12.88 56.02
N GLU A 263 -1.07 14.14 55.74
CA GLU A 263 -2.34 14.58 55.13
C GLU A 263 -2.57 13.94 53.76
N ILE A 264 -1.57 14.00 52.87
CA ILE A 264 -1.71 13.45 51.52
C ILE A 264 -1.73 11.92 51.54
N ALA A 265 -1.02 11.28 52.49
CA ALA A 265 -1.09 9.83 52.68
C ALA A 265 -2.51 9.39 53.07
N GLY A 266 -3.14 10.10 54.01
CA GLY A 266 -4.53 9.86 54.41
C GLY A 266 -5.50 10.02 53.24
N LEU A 267 -5.45 11.15 52.54
CA LEU A 267 -6.31 11.41 51.38
C LEU A 267 -6.15 10.37 50.27
N ARG A 268 -4.93 9.88 50.03
CA ARG A 268 -4.67 8.88 48.99
C ARG A 268 -5.21 7.49 49.34
N LEU A 269 -5.22 7.13 50.62
CA LEU A 269 -5.87 5.89 51.09
C LEU A 269 -7.40 6.00 51.05
N GLU A 270 -7.94 7.17 51.38
CA GLU A 270 -9.38 7.43 51.36
C GLU A 270 -9.94 7.53 49.93
N TYR A 271 -9.17 8.11 49.01
CA TYR A 271 -9.53 8.30 47.60
C TYR A 271 -8.49 7.66 46.66
N PRO A 272 -8.43 6.32 46.57
CA PRO A 272 -7.44 5.60 45.76
C PRO A 272 -7.66 5.80 44.24
N ASP A 273 -8.85 6.18 43.80
CA ASP A 273 -9.10 6.43 42.37
C ASP A 273 -8.90 7.89 41.98
N ALA A 274 -8.69 8.78 42.95
CA ALA A 274 -8.51 10.21 42.69
C ALA A 274 -7.14 10.51 42.06
N SER A 275 -7.15 11.39 41.06
CA SER A 275 -5.95 11.92 40.45
C SER A 275 -5.15 12.79 41.44
N LEU A 276 -3.85 12.94 41.20
CA LEU A 276 -3.00 13.83 42.02
C LEU A 276 -3.48 15.29 42.03
N LYS A 277 -4.25 15.71 41.01
CA LYS A 277 -4.84 17.06 40.98
C LYS A 277 -6.00 17.15 41.96
N GLU A 278 -6.92 16.19 41.93
CA GLU A 278 -8.08 16.14 42.83
C GLU A 278 -7.64 16.03 44.30
N LEU A 279 -6.66 15.16 44.60
CA LEU A 279 -6.07 15.07 45.94
C LEU A 279 -5.47 16.40 46.41
N GLY A 280 -4.87 17.16 45.50
CA GLY A 280 -4.31 18.48 45.80
C GLY A 280 -5.35 19.55 46.07
N GLU A 281 -6.53 19.44 45.46
CA GLU A 281 -7.67 20.33 45.69
C GLU A 281 -8.38 20.04 47.02
N MET A 282 -8.26 18.82 47.55
CA MET A 282 -8.75 18.40 48.87
C MET A 282 -7.86 18.86 50.03
N LEU A 283 -6.59 19.22 49.77
CA LEU A 283 -5.67 19.72 50.79
C LEU A 283 -5.97 21.17 51.20
N VAL A 284 -5.64 21.51 52.44
CA VAL A 284 -5.73 22.88 52.97
C VAL A 284 -4.37 23.28 53.57
N PRO A 285 -3.64 24.25 52.96
CA PRO A 285 -3.95 24.95 51.73
C PRO A 285 -3.88 24.05 50.48
N LYS A 286 -4.63 24.40 49.44
CA LYS A 286 -4.64 23.67 48.16
C LYS A 286 -3.25 23.58 47.56
N VAL A 287 -2.93 22.43 46.97
CA VAL A 287 -1.61 22.16 46.37
C VAL A 287 -1.79 21.75 44.92
N GLY A 288 -0.99 22.31 44.01
CA GLY A 288 -1.01 21.89 42.61
C GLY A 288 -0.49 20.46 42.42
N LYS A 289 -0.83 19.83 41.28
CA LYS A 289 -0.43 18.46 40.89
C LYS A 289 1.05 18.16 41.15
N SER A 290 1.96 19.07 40.79
CA SER A 290 3.40 18.88 40.99
C SER A 290 3.81 18.83 42.46
N GLY A 291 3.16 19.62 43.32
CA GLY A 291 3.42 19.62 44.75
C GLY A 291 2.93 18.34 45.42
N VAL A 292 1.76 17.84 45.02
CA VAL A 292 1.24 16.54 45.46
C VAL A 292 2.17 15.41 45.02
N ASN A 293 2.59 15.41 43.75
CA ASN A 293 3.52 14.41 43.21
C ASN A 293 4.85 14.39 43.98
N HIS A 294 5.37 15.56 44.35
CA HIS A 294 6.59 15.66 45.15
C HIS A 294 6.41 15.07 46.56
N ARG A 295 5.26 15.32 47.21
CA ARG A 295 4.95 14.71 48.51
C ARG A 295 4.82 13.19 48.41
N MET A 296 4.15 12.68 47.36
CA MET A 296 4.03 11.24 47.09
C MET A 296 5.39 10.58 46.86
N ARG A 297 6.29 11.20 46.09
CA ARG A 297 7.67 10.68 45.90
C ARG A 297 8.43 10.55 47.22
N LYS A 298 8.30 11.50 48.13
CA LYS A 298 8.94 11.39 49.46
C LYS A 298 8.42 10.22 50.28
N ILE A 299 7.14 9.88 50.13
CA ILE A 299 6.56 8.70 50.78
C ILE A 299 7.06 7.42 50.12
N ASP A 300 7.11 7.38 48.78
CA ASP A 300 7.71 6.26 48.02
C ASP A 300 9.17 6.01 48.46
N GLU A 301 10.00 7.05 48.53
CA GLU A 301 11.40 6.96 48.98
C GLU A 301 11.53 6.45 50.43
N LEU A 302 10.60 6.83 51.32
CA LEU A 302 10.58 6.33 52.69
C LEU A 302 10.21 4.85 52.75
N ALA A 303 9.23 4.44 51.95
CA ALA A 303 8.81 3.04 51.84
C ALA A 303 9.94 2.15 51.29
N GLU A 304 10.73 2.65 50.33
CA GLU A 304 11.93 1.97 49.82
C GLU A 304 13.02 1.81 50.90
N LYS A 305 13.32 2.87 51.66
CA LYS A 305 14.31 2.80 52.77
C LYS A 305 13.92 1.78 53.84
N LEU A 306 12.64 1.70 54.19
CA LEU A 306 12.13 0.71 55.15
C LEU A 306 12.29 -0.73 54.61
N ASP A 307 12.19 -0.92 53.30
CA ASP A 307 12.41 -2.21 52.65
C ASP A 307 13.87 -2.65 52.70
N GLU A 308 14.79 -1.74 52.40
CA GLU A 308 16.21 -2.01 52.44
C GLU A 308 16.67 -2.39 53.85
N GLN A 309 16.20 -1.66 54.86
CA GLN A 309 16.47 -1.97 56.28
C GLN A 309 15.92 -3.34 56.66
N SER A 310 14.68 -3.66 56.27
CA SER A 310 14.06 -4.96 56.53
C SER A 310 14.81 -6.12 55.84
N ARG A 311 15.38 -5.90 54.66
CA ARG A 311 16.18 -6.89 53.92
C ARG A 311 17.58 -7.09 54.49
N GLN A 312 18.20 -6.03 55.01
CA GLN A 312 19.51 -6.12 55.68
C GLN A 312 19.43 -6.88 57.00
N VAL A 313 18.36 -6.68 57.78
CA VAL A 313 18.11 -7.43 59.02
C VAL A 313 17.90 -8.92 58.75
N LYS A 314 17.27 -9.30 57.62
CA LYS A 314 17.06 -10.71 57.22
C LYS A 314 18.28 -11.41 56.60
N LYS A 315 19.31 -10.68 56.17
CA LYS A 315 20.54 -11.24 55.60
C LYS A 315 21.70 -11.34 56.60
N GLY A 316 21.61 -10.63 57.73
CA GLY A 316 22.63 -10.59 58.78
C GLY A 316 22.30 -11.43 60.03
N GLY A 317 21.20 -12.18 60.02
CA GLY A 317 20.84 -13.16 61.04
C GLY A 317 20.70 -14.54 60.43
#